data_AF-A0A3B8U8H0-F1
#
_entry.id   AF-A0A3B8U8H0-F1
#
_cell.length_a   1.000
_cell.length_b   1.000
_cell.length_c   1.000
_cell.angle_alpha   90.00
_cell.angle_beta   90.00
_cell.angle_gamma   90.00
#
_symmetry.space_group_name_H-M   'P 1'
#
loop_
_entity.id
_entity.type
_entity.pdbx_description
1 polymer ?
#
loop_
_entity_poly.entity_id
_entity_poly.type
_entity_poly.pdbx_seq_one_letter_code
_entity_poly.pdbx_strand_id
1 'polypeptide(L)'
;MRSVGSLSLACLLCMGFSVHGSAVAEETENLSPSRKIVPLFEEKAEPKEEVAVVLTRGDAMPTDVSVATDPYFEGYVQALVDMHYSEYRVVVLVKNRKVWLANLPKNRLIANSIVSFVKDVPGVKDVYILDGVPLKDEELREKYVKRPQVPGIWFPQMTELFLPLIADPRNATYSLGYRSGDHVIGVKTVNFSLGDDFPIYRWLDVLGHGDLQIGIEAGIWSVFNMDPHPNYGGGTELVNTDFYVAIPITYARDKWSFRLRGYHISGHLGDEYMVNHPHVVRLNPSIEAIDFAASYQATEAVRFYVFPGAYVHSDPTFPWQPMYLQYGTEVRFLGQKFYYYRLYGNFFLAMQWRNLQQLDWNFDGTYRAGYEISKFQGIGRKMRLYIGYHHGYSLEGQFAKERTHYFEFNFNYGF
;
A
#
# COMPACT_ATOMS: atom_id res chain seq x y z
N MET A 1 35.30 22.76 -41.89
CA MET A 1 35.52 21.34 -42.27
C MET A 1 34.82 20.48 -41.22
N ARG A 2 33.84 19.69 -41.68
CA ARG A 2 33.11 18.58 -41.03
C ARG A 2 32.18 18.87 -39.83
N SER A 3 30.91 18.58 -40.09
CA SER A 3 29.72 18.58 -39.26
C SER A 3 29.63 17.37 -38.34
N VAL A 4 28.93 17.52 -37.22
CA VAL A 4 28.57 16.43 -36.31
C VAL A 4 27.05 16.42 -36.08
N GLY A 5 26.48 15.24 -36.37
CA GLY A 5 25.24 14.63 -35.88
C GLY A 5 24.10 15.48 -35.31
N SER A 6 23.00 15.52 -36.05
CA SER A 6 21.65 15.74 -35.55
C SER A 6 20.90 14.40 -35.49
N LEU A 7 20.35 14.01 -34.33
CA LEU A 7 19.26 13.04 -34.26
C LEU A 7 18.33 13.40 -33.10
N SER A 8 17.16 13.94 -33.46
CA SER A 8 15.97 14.07 -32.61
C SER A 8 15.35 12.70 -32.38
N LEU A 9 14.90 12.45 -31.15
CA LEU A 9 14.08 11.30 -30.78
C LEU A 9 12.66 11.82 -30.50
N ALA A 10 11.68 11.38 -31.30
CA ALA A 10 10.27 11.64 -31.07
C ALA A 10 9.47 10.35 -31.30
N CYS A 11 8.56 10.09 -30.35
CA CYS A 11 7.32 9.30 -30.41
C CYS A 11 7.29 7.96 -31.16
N LEU A 12 6.79 6.91 -30.52
CA LEU A 12 5.58 6.22 -31.01
C LEU A 12 4.94 5.32 -29.95
N LEU A 13 3.63 5.51 -29.78
CA LEU A 13 2.67 4.68 -29.06
C LEU A 13 1.93 3.78 -30.08
N CYS A 14 1.52 2.60 -29.61
CA CYS A 14 0.41 1.75 -30.10
C CYS A 14 0.53 1.03 -31.46
N MET A 15 0.40 -0.30 -31.42
CA MET A 15 -0.37 -1.23 -32.30
C MET A 15 -0.01 -2.66 -31.84
N GLY A 16 -0.92 -3.60 -31.56
CA GLY A 16 -2.12 -3.98 -32.31
C GLY A 16 -1.80 -5.21 -33.15
N PHE A 17 -1.80 -6.42 -32.57
CA PHE A 17 -1.59 -7.67 -33.31
C PHE A 17 -2.92 -8.31 -33.69
N SER A 18 -3.25 -8.24 -34.98
CA SER A 18 -4.18 -9.10 -35.70
C SER A 18 -3.35 -10.04 -36.57
N VAL A 19 -3.64 -11.34 -36.54
CA VAL A 19 -3.07 -12.31 -37.49
C VAL A 19 -4.23 -13.00 -38.20
N HIS A 20 -4.38 -12.74 -39.49
CA HIS A 20 -5.19 -13.54 -40.41
C HIS A 20 -4.27 -14.52 -41.17
N GLY A 21 -4.80 -15.71 -41.38
CA GLY A 21 -4.06 -16.92 -41.76
C GLY A 21 -3.79 -17.10 -43.26
N SER A 22 -3.30 -18.30 -43.58
CA SER A 22 -3.55 -18.97 -44.85
C SER A 22 -3.46 -20.49 -44.67
N ALA A 23 -4.31 -21.19 -45.41
CA ALA A 23 -4.69 -22.59 -45.32
C ALA A 23 -3.75 -23.54 -46.08
N VAL A 24 -3.83 -24.86 -45.80
CA VAL A 24 -4.05 -25.95 -46.77
C VAL A 24 -4.70 -27.16 -46.06
N ALA A 25 -5.58 -27.83 -46.81
CA ALA A 25 -6.56 -28.88 -46.51
C ALA A 25 -6.04 -30.22 -45.97
N GLU A 26 -6.92 -30.96 -45.27
CA GLU A 26 -7.20 -32.37 -45.61
C GLU A 26 -8.58 -32.84 -45.08
N GLU A 27 -9.33 -33.41 -46.03
CA GLU A 27 -10.33 -34.47 -45.99
C GLU A 27 -11.58 -34.50 -45.08
N THR A 28 -12.63 -34.91 -45.78
CA THR A 28 -14.05 -35.01 -45.49
C THR A 28 -14.43 -36.28 -44.74
N GLU A 29 -15.40 -36.20 -43.82
CA GLU A 29 -16.32 -37.32 -43.61
C GLU A 29 -17.73 -36.87 -43.20
N ASN A 30 -18.69 -37.66 -43.70
CA ASN A 30 -20.12 -37.42 -43.83
C ASN A 30 -20.90 -37.34 -42.50
N LEU A 31 -22.01 -36.59 -42.48
CA LEU A 31 -23.38 -37.11 -42.26
C LEU A 31 -24.44 -36.00 -42.28
N SER A 32 -25.63 -36.36 -42.75
CA SER A 32 -26.73 -35.53 -43.26
C SER A 32 -27.86 -35.34 -42.22
N PRO A 33 -29.09 -34.86 -42.55
CA PRO A 33 -29.61 -33.60 -42.03
C PRO A 33 -30.85 -33.75 -41.13
N SER A 34 -31.08 -32.81 -40.21
CA SER A 34 -32.43 -32.60 -39.67
C SER A 34 -32.67 -31.15 -39.26
N ARG A 35 -32.89 -30.28 -40.25
CA ARG A 35 -33.55 -28.99 -40.03
C ARG A 35 -35.06 -29.21 -40.00
N LYS A 36 -35.67 -29.11 -38.83
CA LYS A 36 -37.08 -28.72 -38.69
C LYS A 36 -37.13 -27.20 -38.52
N ILE A 37 -37.77 -26.53 -39.47
CA ILE A 37 -38.27 -25.15 -39.40
C ILE A 37 -39.75 -25.24 -39.08
N VAL A 38 -40.29 -24.41 -38.15
CA VAL A 38 -41.51 -23.54 -38.14
C VAL A 38 -41.80 -23.14 -36.66
N PRO A 39 -42.49 -22.03 -36.26
CA PRO A 39 -42.73 -20.69 -36.83
C PRO A 39 -42.25 -19.51 -35.94
N LEU A 40 -42.23 -18.31 -36.55
CA LEU A 40 -42.38 -17.03 -35.88
C LEU A 40 -43.77 -16.89 -35.25
N PHE A 41 -43.85 -16.46 -33.98
CA PHE A 41 -44.60 -15.30 -33.46
C PHE A 41 -44.92 -15.46 -31.97
N GLU A 42 -44.31 -14.56 -31.20
CA GLU A 42 -44.73 -13.93 -29.93
C GLU A 42 -45.44 -14.78 -28.87
N GLU A 43 -44.65 -15.26 -27.91
CA GLU A 43 -45.08 -15.34 -26.51
C GLU A 43 -44.19 -14.37 -25.73
N LYS A 44 -44.81 -13.35 -25.11
CA LYS A 44 -44.12 -12.36 -24.27
C LYS A 44 -43.47 -13.08 -23.09
N ALA A 45 -42.19 -13.41 -23.22
CA ALA A 45 -41.36 -13.78 -22.09
C ALA A 45 -41.18 -12.54 -21.20
N GLU A 46 -41.71 -12.61 -19.99
CA GLU A 46 -41.35 -11.68 -18.92
C GLU A 46 -39.81 -11.58 -18.82
N PRO A 47 -39.24 -10.40 -18.55
CA PRO A 47 -37.81 -10.29 -18.37
C PRO A 47 -37.44 -11.14 -17.16
N LYS A 48 -36.86 -12.32 -17.41
CA LYS A 48 -36.01 -12.97 -16.41
C LYS A 48 -35.00 -11.90 -16.04
N GLU A 49 -35.09 -11.41 -14.81
CA GLU A 49 -34.01 -10.67 -14.21
C GLU A 49 -32.74 -11.48 -14.52
N GLU A 50 -31.87 -10.93 -15.35
CA GLU A 50 -30.47 -11.33 -15.35
C GLU A 50 -29.95 -10.90 -13.99
N VAL A 51 -30.26 -11.72 -12.98
CA VAL A 51 -29.66 -11.67 -11.67
C VAL A 51 -28.18 -11.78 -11.97
N ALA A 52 -27.46 -10.67 -11.80
CA ALA A 52 -26.01 -10.64 -11.90
C ALA A 52 -25.50 -11.87 -11.17
N VAL A 53 -24.92 -12.82 -11.92
CA VAL A 53 -24.40 -14.06 -11.36
C VAL A 53 -23.37 -13.63 -10.32
N VAL A 54 -23.78 -13.67 -9.06
CA VAL A 54 -22.95 -13.27 -7.93
C VAL A 54 -21.84 -14.31 -7.89
N LEU A 55 -20.69 -13.99 -8.48
CA LEU A 55 -19.50 -14.82 -8.30
C LEU A 55 -19.16 -14.77 -6.81
N THR A 56 -19.51 -15.84 -6.13
CA THR A 56 -19.05 -16.21 -4.80
C THR A 56 -17.57 -16.60 -4.91
N ARG A 57 -16.83 -16.56 -3.81
CA ARG A 57 -15.48 -17.16 -3.79
C ARG A 57 -15.51 -18.67 -4.14
N GLY A 58 -16.68 -19.33 -4.10
CA GLY A 58 -16.91 -20.70 -4.59
C GLY A 58 -16.72 -20.85 -6.10
N ASP A 59 -16.80 -19.76 -6.86
CA ASP A 59 -16.65 -19.76 -8.32
C ASP A 59 -15.19 -19.63 -8.77
N ALA A 60 -14.29 -19.30 -7.84
CA ALA A 60 -12.83 -19.40 -8.01
C ALA A 60 -12.26 -20.70 -7.39
N MET A 61 -13.11 -21.52 -6.79
CA MET A 61 -12.70 -22.87 -6.42
C MET A 61 -12.71 -23.72 -7.69
N PRO A 62 -11.65 -24.50 -7.96
CA PRO A 62 -11.83 -25.70 -8.76
C PRO A 62 -13.07 -26.41 -8.23
N THR A 63 -14.01 -26.78 -9.10
CA THR A 63 -15.26 -27.47 -8.73
C THR A 63 -15.01 -28.61 -7.74
N ASP A 64 -13.84 -29.22 -7.87
CA ASP A 64 -13.31 -30.32 -7.09
C ASP A 64 -13.13 -30.00 -5.60
N VAL A 65 -12.86 -28.74 -5.21
CA VAL A 65 -12.64 -28.34 -3.79
C VAL A 65 -13.97 -28.26 -3.01
N SER A 66 -15.07 -27.94 -3.68
CA SER A 66 -16.40 -27.84 -3.03
C SER A 66 -16.96 -29.19 -2.59
N VAL A 67 -16.61 -30.25 -3.32
CA VAL A 67 -16.96 -31.66 -3.06
C VAL A 67 -15.77 -32.48 -2.52
N ALA A 68 -14.60 -31.88 -2.42
CA ALA A 68 -13.38 -32.52 -1.95
C ALA A 68 -13.51 -33.16 -0.56
N THR A 69 -12.75 -34.25 -0.40
CA THR A 69 -12.47 -34.85 0.90
C THR A 69 -11.70 -33.87 1.78
N ASP A 70 -11.84 -34.01 3.10
CA ASP A 70 -11.15 -33.13 4.06
C ASP A 70 -9.62 -33.05 3.82
N PRO A 71 -8.88 -34.11 3.46
CA PRO A 71 -7.45 -34.01 3.18
C PRO A 71 -7.10 -33.12 1.98
N TYR A 72 -7.92 -33.14 0.92
CA TYR A 72 -7.71 -32.28 -0.25
C TYR A 72 -8.08 -30.83 0.08
N PHE A 73 -9.17 -30.63 0.85
CA PHE A 73 -9.53 -29.30 1.35
C PHE A 73 -8.47 -28.74 2.31
N GLU A 74 -7.88 -29.58 3.16
CA GLU A 74 -6.75 -29.23 4.03
C GLU A 74 -5.55 -28.74 3.23
N GLY A 75 -5.12 -29.49 2.21
CA GLY A 75 -4.03 -29.09 1.33
C GLY A 75 -4.30 -27.77 0.60
N TYR A 76 -5.55 -27.54 0.18
CA TYR A 76 -5.98 -26.29 -0.43
C TYR A 76 -5.91 -25.10 0.53
N VAL A 77 -6.48 -25.24 1.74
CA VAL A 77 -6.44 -24.16 2.75
C VAL A 77 -5.00 -23.94 3.24
N GLN A 78 -4.19 -24.99 3.39
CA GLN A 78 -2.76 -24.88 3.71
C GLN A 78 -2.02 -24.09 2.62
N ALA A 79 -2.20 -24.41 1.34
CA ALA A 79 -1.58 -23.68 0.24
C ALA A 79 -2.00 -22.21 0.19
N LEU A 80 -3.28 -21.91 0.49
CA LEU A 80 -3.78 -20.55 0.61
C LEU A 80 -3.11 -19.79 1.77
N VAL A 81 -2.98 -20.43 2.93
CA VAL A 81 -2.28 -19.85 4.08
C VAL A 81 -0.81 -19.65 3.77
N ASP A 82 -0.13 -20.60 3.13
CA ASP A 82 1.27 -20.46 2.74
C ASP A 82 1.46 -19.37 1.67
N MET A 83 0.53 -19.23 0.72
CA MET A 83 0.59 -18.14 -0.28
C MET A 83 0.46 -16.76 0.36
N HIS A 84 -0.26 -16.64 1.48
CA HIS A 84 -0.56 -15.37 2.13
C HIS A 84 0.19 -15.10 3.44
N TYR A 85 0.82 -16.12 4.01
CA TYR A 85 1.43 -16.10 5.35
C TYR A 85 2.54 -17.17 5.46
N SER A 86 3.18 -17.57 4.35
CA SER A 86 4.30 -18.55 4.31
C SER A 86 5.37 -18.25 5.35
N GLU A 87 5.62 -16.95 5.58
CA GLU A 87 6.53 -16.41 6.58
C GLU A 87 6.28 -16.97 8.00
N TYR A 88 5.02 -17.20 8.38
CA TYR A 88 4.62 -17.64 9.72
C TYR A 88 4.48 -19.17 9.85
N ARG A 89 4.53 -19.91 8.73
CA ARG A 89 4.45 -21.39 8.70
C ARG A 89 3.28 -21.95 9.53
N VAL A 90 2.12 -21.32 9.40
CA VAL A 90 0.89 -21.75 10.08
C VAL A 90 0.47 -23.10 9.53
N VAL A 91 0.03 -23.98 10.42
CA VAL A 91 -0.43 -25.32 10.07
C VAL A 91 -1.95 -25.34 10.07
N VAL A 92 -2.53 -25.86 9.00
CA VAL A 92 -3.96 -26.03 8.81
C VAL A 92 -4.31 -27.50 8.95
N LEU A 93 -5.32 -27.79 9.76
CA LEU A 93 -5.92 -29.12 9.89
C LEU A 93 -7.41 -29.01 9.56
N VAL A 94 -7.95 -29.94 8.79
CA VAL A 94 -9.37 -29.94 8.41
C VAL A 94 -10.03 -31.26 8.78
N LYS A 95 -11.21 -31.14 9.40
CA LYS A 95 -12.10 -32.28 9.67
C LYS A 95 -13.55 -31.84 9.64
N ASN A 96 -14.39 -32.52 8.87
CA ASN A 96 -15.79 -32.18 8.62
C ASN A 96 -15.98 -30.72 8.21
N ARG A 97 -15.09 -30.18 7.36
CA ARG A 97 -15.07 -28.76 6.95
C ARG A 97 -14.90 -27.73 8.08
N LYS A 98 -14.55 -28.19 9.29
CA LYS A 98 -14.06 -27.34 10.38
C LYS A 98 -12.54 -27.24 10.21
N VAL A 99 -12.01 -26.05 10.40
CA VAL A 99 -10.57 -25.79 10.26
C VAL A 99 -9.97 -25.52 11.62
N TRP A 100 -8.85 -26.17 11.91
CA TRP A 100 -8.04 -25.91 13.08
C TRP A 100 -6.72 -25.30 12.63
N LEU A 101 -6.36 -24.17 13.23
CA LEU A 101 -5.10 -23.48 12.97
C LEU A 101 -4.14 -23.71 14.14
N ALA A 102 -2.95 -24.18 13.80
CA ALA A 102 -1.85 -24.38 14.74
C ALA A 102 -0.63 -23.55 14.32
N ASN A 103 0.28 -23.31 15.26
CA ASN A 103 1.48 -22.49 15.04
C ASN A 103 1.16 -21.06 14.56
N LEU A 104 0.11 -20.45 15.11
CA LEU A 104 -0.19 -19.05 14.84
C LEU A 104 0.88 -18.14 15.47
N PRO A 105 1.21 -17.00 14.82
CA PRO A 105 2.10 -16.01 15.42
C PRO A 105 1.49 -15.51 16.73
N LYS A 106 2.33 -15.21 17.73
CA LYS A 106 1.85 -14.73 19.03
C LYS A 106 1.29 -13.31 18.98
N ASN A 107 1.66 -12.53 17.97
CA ASN A 107 1.10 -11.22 17.70
C ASN A 107 -0.40 -11.35 17.34
N ARG A 108 -1.29 -10.84 18.21
CA ARG A 108 -2.74 -10.98 18.04
C ARG A 108 -3.28 -10.35 16.77
N LEU A 109 -2.73 -9.22 16.29
CA LEU A 109 -3.21 -8.60 15.05
C LEU A 109 -2.99 -9.54 13.86
N ILE A 110 -1.78 -10.10 13.77
CA ILE A 110 -1.41 -11.01 12.68
C ILE A 110 -2.18 -12.34 12.81
N ALA A 111 -2.29 -12.88 14.02
CA ALA A 111 -3.08 -14.09 14.29
C ALA A 111 -4.56 -13.92 13.90
N ASN A 112 -5.19 -12.80 14.31
CA ASN A 112 -6.56 -12.49 13.96
C ASN A 112 -6.74 -12.30 12.44
N SER A 113 -5.74 -11.71 11.79
CA SER A 113 -5.71 -11.54 10.34
C SER A 113 -5.68 -12.88 9.61
N ILE A 114 -4.86 -13.83 10.06
CA ILE A 114 -4.81 -15.21 9.54
C ILE A 114 -6.13 -15.93 9.80
N VAL A 115 -6.69 -15.83 11.02
CA VAL A 115 -7.98 -16.45 11.37
C VAL A 115 -9.11 -15.90 10.50
N SER A 116 -9.18 -14.58 10.32
CA SER A 116 -10.17 -13.94 9.45
C SER A 116 -9.98 -14.36 8.00
N PHE A 117 -8.74 -14.50 7.54
CA PHE A 117 -8.42 -14.99 6.22
C PHE A 117 -9.00 -16.38 5.96
N VAL A 118 -8.76 -17.31 6.89
CA VAL A 118 -9.25 -18.70 6.78
C VAL A 118 -10.77 -18.76 6.93
N LYS A 119 -11.37 -17.98 7.84
CA LYS A 119 -12.83 -17.91 8.01
C LYS A 119 -13.55 -17.49 6.74
N ASP A 120 -12.96 -16.60 5.95
CA ASP A 120 -13.58 -16.16 4.72
C ASP A 120 -13.49 -17.22 3.59
N VAL A 121 -12.66 -18.27 3.71
CA VAL A 121 -12.47 -19.28 2.66
C VAL A 121 -13.78 -20.07 2.46
N PRO A 122 -14.31 -20.18 1.23
CA PRO A 122 -15.56 -20.90 0.97
C PRO A 122 -15.48 -22.36 1.37
N GLY A 123 -16.57 -22.85 1.97
CA GLY A 123 -16.63 -24.21 2.46
C GLY A 123 -16.02 -24.39 3.86
N VAL A 124 -15.37 -23.38 4.44
CA VAL A 124 -15.03 -23.36 5.86
C VAL A 124 -16.30 -23.09 6.67
N LYS A 125 -16.66 -24.00 7.57
CA LYS A 125 -17.82 -23.84 8.46
C LYS A 125 -17.47 -23.08 9.73
N ASP A 126 -16.35 -23.47 10.35
CA ASP A 126 -15.86 -22.91 11.60
C ASP A 126 -14.32 -22.89 11.58
N VAL A 127 -13.72 -21.96 12.31
CA VAL A 127 -12.27 -21.91 12.54
C VAL A 127 -11.99 -21.96 14.05
N TYR A 128 -11.19 -22.94 14.45
CA TYR A 128 -10.74 -23.15 15.82
C TYR A 128 -9.23 -22.89 15.91
N ILE A 129 -8.79 -22.31 17.01
CA ILE A 129 -7.36 -22.16 17.31
C ILE A 129 -6.97 -23.35 18.18
N LEU A 130 -5.98 -24.12 17.72
CA LEU A 130 -5.40 -25.18 18.54
C LEU A 130 -4.33 -24.57 19.45
N ASP A 131 -4.66 -24.43 20.73
CA ASP A 131 -3.66 -24.30 21.80
C ASP A 131 -3.02 -25.67 22.05
N GLY A 132 -2.23 -26.11 21.07
CA GLY A 132 -1.63 -27.44 21.01
C GLY A 132 -2.54 -28.52 20.41
N VAL A 133 -1.93 -29.59 19.90
CA VAL A 133 -2.61 -30.74 19.28
C VAL A 133 -3.18 -31.68 20.36
N PRO A 134 -4.40 -32.23 20.19
CA PRO A 134 -4.95 -33.26 21.08
C PRO A 134 -4.02 -34.49 21.22
N LEU A 135 -3.94 -35.07 22.42
CA LEU A 135 -3.03 -36.18 22.77
C LEU A 135 -3.18 -37.45 21.90
N LYS A 136 -4.29 -37.63 21.17
CA LYS A 136 -4.54 -38.82 20.35
C LYS A 136 -3.79 -38.85 19.01
N ASP A 137 -3.17 -37.74 18.61
CA ASP A 137 -2.48 -37.57 17.32
C ASP A 137 -0.98 -37.22 17.52
N GLU A 138 -0.33 -37.83 18.51
CA GLU A 138 1.07 -37.55 18.88
C GLU A 138 2.10 -37.80 17.76
N GLU A 139 1.85 -38.74 16.85
CA GLU A 139 2.71 -38.96 15.68
C GLU A 139 2.60 -37.83 14.63
N LEU A 140 1.42 -37.21 14.48
CA LEU A 140 1.24 -35.97 13.71
C LEU A 140 1.90 -34.79 14.44
N ARG A 141 1.90 -34.80 15.77
CA ARG A 141 2.54 -33.79 16.63
C ARG A 141 4.04 -33.69 16.35
N GLU A 142 4.75 -34.79 16.15
CA GLU A 142 6.20 -34.72 15.82
C GLU A 142 6.47 -34.20 14.40
N LYS A 143 5.59 -34.51 13.44
CA LYS A 143 5.75 -34.07 12.04
C LYS A 143 5.39 -32.59 11.82
N TYR A 144 4.46 -32.03 12.60
CA TYR A 144 3.93 -30.68 12.43
C TYR A 144 4.34 -29.67 13.52
N VAL A 145 4.52 -30.09 14.78
CA VAL A 145 4.84 -29.19 15.93
C VAL A 145 6.34 -28.99 16.12
N LYS A 146 7.19 -29.96 15.73
CA LYS A 146 8.66 -29.84 15.79
C LYS A 146 9.29 -29.25 14.51
N ARG A 147 8.55 -28.48 13.72
CA ARG A 147 9.20 -27.68 12.67
C ARG A 147 10.04 -26.59 13.36
N PRO A 148 11.30 -26.37 12.96
CA PRO A 148 12.09 -25.27 13.48
C PRO A 148 11.32 -23.97 13.28
N GLN A 149 10.91 -23.33 14.37
CA GLN A 149 10.46 -21.95 14.32
C GLN A 149 11.68 -21.12 13.93
N VAL A 150 11.58 -20.44 12.80
CA VAL A 150 12.69 -19.57 12.38
C VAL A 150 12.65 -18.37 13.33
N PRO A 151 13.76 -18.05 14.03
CA PRO A 151 13.79 -16.92 14.96
C PRO A 151 13.56 -15.57 14.27
N GLY A 152 13.61 -15.55 12.94
CA GLY A 152 13.23 -14.40 12.15
C GLY A 152 13.14 -14.68 10.65
N ILE A 153 12.68 -13.68 9.90
CA ILE A 153 12.38 -13.72 8.47
C ILE A 153 13.32 -12.74 7.77
N TRP A 154 14.06 -13.24 6.76
CA TRP A 154 14.79 -12.37 5.84
C TRP A 154 13.84 -11.83 4.77
N PHE A 155 13.94 -10.52 4.50
CA PHE A 155 13.20 -9.82 3.46
C PHE A 155 11.68 -10.06 3.47
N PRO A 156 10.95 -9.79 4.58
CA PRO A 156 9.51 -9.98 4.62
C PRO A 156 8.81 -9.07 3.59
N GLN A 157 7.85 -9.62 2.85
CA GLN A 157 7.25 -8.94 1.68
C GLN A 157 5.78 -8.59 1.86
N MET A 158 5.14 -9.17 2.86
CA MET A 158 3.68 -9.32 2.88
C MET A 158 2.98 -8.40 3.87
N THR A 159 3.70 -8.00 4.91
CA THR A 159 3.16 -7.25 6.06
C THR A 159 4.20 -6.24 6.53
N GLU A 160 3.74 -5.11 7.06
CA GLU A 160 4.57 -4.15 7.77
C GLU A 160 4.21 -4.14 9.25
N LEU A 161 5.21 -4.00 10.12
CA LEU A 161 4.98 -3.89 11.56
C LEU A 161 4.45 -2.50 11.94
N PHE A 162 4.83 -1.47 11.20
CA PHE A 162 4.37 -0.11 11.38
C PHE A 162 3.72 0.37 10.09
N LEU A 163 2.37 0.41 10.06
CA LEU A 163 1.64 0.78 8.85
C LEU A 163 1.90 2.25 8.45
N PRO A 164 2.00 2.58 7.16
CA PRO A 164 2.29 3.93 6.69
C PRO A 164 1.18 4.93 7.07
N LEU A 165 1.50 6.21 7.17
CA LEU A 165 0.57 7.25 7.64
C LEU A 165 -0.16 7.88 6.45
N ILE A 166 -1.49 7.77 6.42
CA ILE A 166 -2.27 8.21 5.26
C ILE A 166 -2.20 9.73 5.09
N ALA A 167 -2.27 10.49 6.18
CA ALA A 167 -2.27 11.96 6.16
C ALA A 167 -0.87 12.59 6.16
N ASP A 168 0.20 11.79 6.30
CA ASP A 168 1.56 12.29 6.16
C ASP A 168 1.84 12.54 4.68
N PRO A 169 2.12 13.79 4.26
CA PRO A 169 2.42 14.05 2.86
C PRO A 169 3.82 13.58 2.47
N ARG A 170 4.71 13.31 3.45
CA ARG A 170 6.06 12.75 3.26
C ARG A 170 6.16 11.29 3.69
N ASN A 171 5.04 10.57 3.62
CA ASN A 171 5.03 9.13 3.72
C ASN A 171 5.69 8.50 2.48
N ALA A 172 6.64 7.58 2.68
CA ALA A 172 7.35 6.89 1.60
C ALA A 172 6.40 5.94 0.86
N THR A 173 5.79 6.43 -0.22
CA THR A 173 4.82 5.70 -1.03
C THR A 173 4.93 6.12 -2.49
N TYR A 174 4.26 5.38 -3.39
CA TYR A 174 4.10 5.79 -4.78
C TYR A 174 2.86 6.68 -4.89
N SER A 175 3.02 7.93 -5.33
CA SER A 175 1.87 8.82 -5.52
C SER A 175 2.03 9.76 -6.69
N LEU A 176 0.88 10.19 -7.22
CA LEU A 176 0.75 11.22 -8.23
C LEU A 176 -0.48 12.04 -7.87
N GLY A 177 -0.33 13.35 -7.84
CA GLY A 177 -1.39 14.25 -7.46
C GLY A 177 -1.34 15.60 -8.14
N TYR A 178 -2.49 16.26 -8.04
CA TYR A 178 -2.68 17.64 -8.42
C TYR A 178 -3.01 18.45 -7.17
N ARG A 179 -2.32 19.57 -6.99
CA ARG A 179 -2.52 20.56 -5.93
C ARG A 179 -3.02 21.87 -6.53
N SER A 180 -3.99 22.48 -5.86
CA SER A 180 -4.58 23.76 -6.25
C SER A 180 -4.56 24.76 -5.09
N GLY A 181 -4.18 26.00 -5.39
CA GLY A 181 -4.17 27.11 -4.43
C GLY A 181 -2.89 27.25 -3.60
N ASP A 182 -1.86 26.46 -3.90
CA ASP A 182 -0.55 26.59 -3.26
C ASP A 182 0.09 27.93 -3.65
N HIS A 183 0.33 28.82 -2.69
CA HIS A 183 0.87 30.16 -2.94
C HIS A 183 2.38 30.25 -2.82
N VAL A 184 3.03 29.16 -2.42
CA VAL A 184 4.49 29.07 -2.30
C VAL A 184 5.07 28.45 -3.55
N ILE A 185 4.49 27.33 -4.00
CA ILE A 185 4.98 26.60 -5.17
C ILE A 185 4.33 27.08 -6.46
N GLY A 186 3.02 27.29 -6.45
CA GLY A 186 2.25 27.65 -7.64
C GLY A 186 0.79 27.22 -7.54
N VAL A 187 -0.11 28.06 -8.06
CA VAL A 187 -1.57 27.87 -7.94
C VAL A 187 -2.03 26.54 -8.57
N LYS A 188 -1.34 26.07 -9.61
CA LYS A 188 -1.58 24.78 -10.26
C LYS A 188 -0.31 23.96 -10.18
N THR A 189 -0.34 22.93 -9.35
CA THR A 189 0.86 22.17 -9.03
C THR A 189 0.62 20.68 -9.25
N VAL A 190 1.62 19.97 -9.79
CA VAL A 190 1.63 18.50 -9.83
C VAL A 190 2.70 18.00 -8.90
N ASN A 191 2.36 17.02 -8.06
CA ASN A 191 3.30 16.36 -7.17
C ASN A 191 3.38 14.88 -7.53
N PHE A 192 4.56 14.30 -7.43
CA PHE A 192 4.71 12.86 -7.47
C PHE A 192 5.67 12.40 -6.38
N SER A 193 5.48 11.18 -5.90
CA SER A 193 6.40 10.53 -5.00
C SER A 193 6.72 9.12 -5.45
N LEU A 194 7.97 8.72 -5.23
CA LEU A 194 8.44 7.35 -5.37
C LEU A 194 9.12 6.98 -4.06
N GLY A 195 8.55 6.05 -3.31
CA GLY A 195 9.13 5.59 -2.06
C GLY A 195 8.58 4.25 -1.65
N ASP A 196 9.39 3.49 -0.92
CA ASP A 196 9.06 2.16 -0.39
C ASP A 196 9.85 1.92 0.91
N ASP A 197 9.31 1.04 1.76
CA ASP A 197 10.04 0.45 2.88
C ASP A 197 10.61 -0.89 2.42
N PHE A 198 11.89 -1.12 2.71
CA PHE A 198 12.62 -2.34 2.39
C PHE A 198 13.00 -3.06 3.69
N PRO A 199 12.11 -3.89 4.25
CA PRO A 199 12.43 -4.74 5.39
C PRO A 199 13.60 -5.67 5.05
N ILE A 200 14.64 -5.67 5.88
CA ILE A 200 15.81 -6.55 5.72
C ILE A 200 15.62 -7.82 6.54
N TYR A 201 15.29 -7.66 7.82
CA TYR A 201 15.13 -8.79 8.72
C TYR A 201 14.08 -8.50 9.78
N ARG A 202 13.26 -9.51 10.09
CA ARG A 202 12.26 -9.47 11.15
C ARG A 202 12.49 -10.59 12.15
N TRP A 203 12.84 -10.26 13.39
CA TRP A 203 12.78 -11.20 14.51
C TRP A 203 11.34 -11.42 14.94
N LEU A 204 10.97 -12.68 15.12
CA LEU A 204 9.65 -13.07 15.59
C LEU A 204 9.68 -13.36 17.08
N ASP A 205 8.59 -13.01 17.77
CA ASP A 205 8.39 -13.37 19.19
C ASP A 205 9.54 -12.93 20.13
N VAL A 206 9.92 -11.65 20.02
CA VAL A 206 10.93 -11.01 20.86
C VAL A 206 10.31 -9.98 21.79
N LEU A 207 11.04 -9.62 22.85
CA LEU A 207 10.66 -8.54 23.78
C LEU A 207 9.23 -8.67 24.33
N GLY A 208 8.84 -9.90 24.70
CA GLY A 208 7.50 -10.19 25.24
C GLY A 208 6.43 -10.39 24.17
N HIS A 209 6.67 -11.28 23.20
CA HIS A 209 5.68 -11.70 22.19
C HIS A 209 5.32 -10.66 21.12
N GLY A 210 6.21 -9.71 20.85
CA GLY A 210 6.11 -8.85 19.69
C GLY A 210 7.10 -9.24 18.61
N ASP A 211 6.96 -8.65 17.43
CA ASP A 211 7.90 -8.81 16.32
C ASP A 211 8.74 -7.55 16.19
N LEU A 212 10.03 -7.69 15.90
CA LEU A 212 10.98 -6.59 15.70
C LEU A 212 11.52 -6.68 14.29
N GLN A 213 11.66 -5.55 13.59
CA GLN A 213 12.15 -5.49 12.23
C GLN A 213 13.13 -4.35 12.07
N ILE A 214 14.15 -4.57 11.24
CA ILE A 214 15.04 -3.54 10.73
C ILE A 214 14.94 -3.50 9.20
N GLY A 215 14.99 -2.31 8.63
CA GLY A 215 14.90 -2.09 7.19
C GLY A 215 15.64 -0.85 6.71
N ILE A 216 15.40 -0.51 5.46
CA ILE A 216 15.80 0.74 4.83
C ILE A 216 14.54 1.36 4.22
N GLU A 217 14.28 2.63 4.52
CA GLU A 217 13.20 3.40 3.88
C GLU A 217 13.86 4.37 2.89
N ALA A 218 13.33 4.49 1.68
CA ALA A 218 13.83 5.45 0.70
C ALA A 218 12.67 6.14 -0.01
N GLY A 219 12.87 7.42 -0.36
CA GLY A 219 11.81 8.25 -0.92
C GLY A 219 12.34 9.41 -1.74
N ILE A 220 11.59 9.75 -2.78
CA ILE A 220 11.78 10.94 -3.60
C ILE A 220 10.42 11.64 -3.70
N TRP A 221 10.38 12.95 -3.46
CA TRP A 221 9.20 13.79 -3.70
C TRP A 221 9.59 14.93 -4.62
N SER A 222 8.91 15.03 -5.75
CA SER A 222 9.11 16.12 -6.70
C SER A 222 7.82 16.89 -6.88
N VAL A 223 7.97 18.20 -7.09
CA VAL A 223 6.87 19.12 -7.26
C VAL A 223 7.10 20.04 -8.45
N PHE A 224 6.07 20.17 -9.29
CA PHE A 224 6.08 20.99 -10.48
C PHE A 224 5.01 22.06 -10.41
N ASN A 225 5.38 23.28 -10.75
CA ASN A 225 4.45 24.35 -11.06
C ASN A 225 4.03 24.22 -12.53
N MET A 226 2.74 24.02 -12.77
CA MET A 226 2.18 23.75 -14.09
C MET A 226 1.88 25.02 -14.87
N ASP A 227 1.92 26.18 -14.22
CA ASP A 227 1.58 27.47 -14.80
C ASP A 227 2.56 28.53 -14.27
N PRO A 228 3.88 28.37 -14.51
CA PRO A 228 4.89 29.29 -13.99
C PRO A 228 4.78 30.64 -14.69
N HIS A 229 4.93 31.72 -13.92
CA HIS A 229 4.94 33.10 -14.42
C HIS A 229 6.07 33.87 -13.73
N PRO A 230 7.11 34.33 -14.46
CA PRO A 230 7.32 34.18 -15.91
C PRO A 230 7.65 32.75 -16.34
N ASN A 231 7.41 32.40 -17.61
CA ASN A 231 7.74 31.09 -18.19
C ASN A 231 8.83 31.23 -19.27
N TYR A 232 10.05 31.57 -18.86
CA TYR A 232 11.15 31.82 -19.80
C TYR A 232 11.61 30.55 -20.51
N GLY A 233 11.57 29.40 -19.83
CA GLY A 233 11.97 28.10 -20.38
C GLY A 233 10.91 27.41 -21.25
N GLY A 234 9.65 27.81 -21.13
CA GLY A 234 8.51 27.12 -21.73
C GLY A 234 8.17 25.80 -21.00
N GLY A 235 6.89 25.48 -20.90
CA GLY A 235 6.42 24.23 -20.27
C GLY A 235 6.18 24.34 -18.77
N THR A 236 6.37 23.22 -18.08
CA THR A 236 6.16 23.07 -16.62
C THR A 236 7.48 23.25 -15.89
N GLU A 237 7.44 23.89 -14.73
CA GLU A 237 8.61 24.19 -13.93
C GLU A 237 8.78 23.13 -12.83
N LEU A 238 9.89 22.39 -12.80
CA LEU A 238 10.26 21.62 -11.61
C LEU A 238 10.70 22.61 -10.53
N VAL A 239 9.98 22.66 -9.41
CA VAL A 239 10.27 23.61 -8.33
C VAL A 239 11.28 23.00 -7.36
N ASN A 240 11.04 21.79 -6.88
CA ASN A 240 11.90 21.15 -5.90
C ASN A 240 11.81 19.62 -6.02
N THR A 241 12.92 18.95 -5.72
CA THR A 241 12.96 17.51 -5.48
C THR A 241 13.68 17.21 -4.16
N ASP A 242 13.00 16.51 -3.26
CA ASP A 242 13.58 16.03 -2.01
C ASP A 242 13.96 14.56 -2.12
N PHE A 243 15.15 14.22 -1.66
CA PHE A 243 15.68 12.86 -1.57
C PHE A 243 15.78 12.44 -0.11
N TYR A 244 15.31 11.24 0.20
CA TYR A 244 15.21 10.73 1.56
C TYR A 244 15.69 9.30 1.67
N VAL A 245 16.39 9.04 2.76
CA VAL A 245 16.80 7.70 3.19
C VAL A 245 16.70 7.59 4.70
N ALA A 246 16.21 6.46 5.20
CA ALA A 246 16.15 6.16 6.62
C ALA A 246 16.50 4.71 6.92
N ILE A 247 16.88 4.48 8.18
CA ILE A 247 17.04 3.14 8.75
C ILE A 247 15.97 2.99 9.84
N PRO A 248 14.79 2.44 9.52
CA PRO A 248 13.76 2.17 10.50
C PRO A 248 14.01 0.88 11.28
N ILE A 249 13.82 0.96 12.59
CA ILE A 249 13.63 -0.17 13.49
C ILE A 249 12.16 -0.13 13.93
N THR A 250 11.37 -1.12 13.51
CA THR A 250 9.94 -1.21 13.82
C THR A 250 9.66 -2.37 14.76
N TYR A 251 8.78 -2.16 15.73
CA TYR A 251 8.35 -3.19 16.67
C TYR A 251 6.82 -3.18 16.75
N ALA A 252 6.19 -4.34 16.67
CA ALA A 252 4.74 -4.44 16.82
C ALA A 252 4.35 -5.55 17.79
N ARG A 253 3.40 -5.23 18.66
CA ARG A 253 2.81 -6.16 19.62
C ARG A 253 1.35 -5.80 19.85
N ASP A 254 0.47 -6.77 19.62
CA ASP A 254 -0.96 -6.61 19.79
C ASP A 254 -1.46 -5.34 19.08
N LYS A 255 -2.04 -4.38 19.80
CA LYS A 255 -2.58 -3.14 19.25
C LYS A 255 -1.54 -2.03 19.05
N TRP A 256 -0.28 -2.27 19.44
CA TRP A 256 0.76 -1.25 19.44
C TRP A 256 1.80 -1.52 18.36
N SER A 257 2.18 -0.45 17.66
CA SER A 257 3.30 -0.45 16.72
C SER A 257 4.20 0.74 17.03
N PHE A 258 5.51 0.52 16.97
CA PHE A 258 6.52 1.53 17.25
C PHE A 258 7.53 1.57 16.09
N ARG A 259 8.08 2.76 15.82
CA ARG A 259 9.15 2.94 14.83
C ARG A 259 10.18 3.91 15.38
N LEU A 260 11.41 3.47 15.57
CA LEU A 260 12.56 4.35 15.75
C LEU A 260 13.26 4.46 14.40
N ARG A 261 13.51 5.67 13.90
CA ARG A 261 14.32 5.84 12.68
C ARG A 261 15.29 6.99 12.81
N GLY A 262 16.51 6.75 12.31
CA GLY A 262 17.40 7.82 11.89
C GLY A 262 17.24 8.02 10.39
N TYR A 263 17.15 9.27 9.94
CA TYR A 263 16.97 9.57 8.53
C TYR A 263 17.71 10.82 8.08
N HIS A 264 18.02 10.86 6.79
CA HIS A 264 18.54 12.01 6.09
C HIS A 264 17.55 12.44 5.02
N ILE A 265 17.31 13.74 4.89
CA ILE A 265 16.57 14.31 3.76
C ILE A 265 17.26 15.57 3.25
N SER A 266 17.39 15.67 1.94
CA SER A 266 17.95 16.85 1.26
C SER A 266 17.04 17.31 0.13
N GLY A 267 16.85 18.61 0.02
CA GLY A 267 16.08 19.25 -1.03
C GLY A 267 16.94 19.92 -2.08
N HIS A 268 16.56 19.72 -3.33
CA HIS A 268 17.24 20.26 -4.50
C HIS A 268 16.28 21.11 -5.30
N LEU A 269 16.58 22.41 -5.34
CA LEU A 269 15.87 23.38 -6.17
C LEU A 269 15.99 23.01 -7.65
N GLY A 270 14.87 23.00 -8.38
CA GLY A 270 14.85 22.68 -9.80
C GLY A 270 15.50 23.77 -10.64
N ASP A 271 16.09 23.38 -11.76
CA ASP A 271 16.76 24.28 -12.69
C ASP A 271 15.77 25.11 -13.50
N GLU A 272 14.62 24.56 -13.90
CA GLU A 272 13.56 25.38 -14.53
C GLU A 272 13.07 26.48 -13.60
N TYR A 273 12.97 26.21 -12.28
CA TYR A 273 12.61 27.23 -11.30
C TYR A 273 13.64 28.35 -11.23
N MET A 274 14.93 28.02 -11.23
CA MET A 274 16.00 29.02 -11.24
C MET A 274 16.02 29.85 -12.52
N VAL A 275 15.68 29.26 -13.66
CA VAL A 275 15.56 29.97 -14.94
C VAL A 275 14.42 31.00 -14.90
N ASN A 276 13.26 30.61 -14.37
CA ASN A 276 12.11 31.50 -14.24
C ASN A 276 12.28 32.55 -13.11
N HIS A 277 13.14 32.27 -12.14
CA HIS A 277 13.40 33.14 -10.99
C HIS A 277 14.89 33.49 -10.89
N PRO A 278 15.44 34.33 -11.80
CA PRO A 278 16.88 34.58 -11.91
C PRO A 278 17.52 35.24 -10.68
N HIS A 279 16.70 35.76 -9.77
CA HIS A 279 17.14 36.37 -8.50
C HIS A 279 16.99 35.44 -7.30
N VAL A 280 16.53 34.19 -7.49
CA VAL A 280 16.43 33.24 -6.39
C VAL A 280 17.82 32.93 -5.84
N VAL A 281 17.95 32.98 -4.52
CA VAL A 281 19.13 32.48 -3.83
C VAL A 281 18.90 31.01 -3.53
N ARG A 282 19.72 30.14 -4.12
CA ARG A 282 19.70 28.71 -3.85
C ARG A 282 20.26 28.45 -2.45
N LEU A 283 19.48 27.78 -1.61
CA LEU A 283 19.90 27.28 -0.30
C LEU A 283 20.07 25.76 -0.36
N ASN A 284 20.72 25.18 0.64
CA ASN A 284 20.86 23.73 0.76
C ASN A 284 20.02 23.22 1.94
N PRO A 285 18.70 23.03 1.78
CA PRO A 285 17.87 22.39 2.80
C PRO A 285 18.32 20.92 2.94
N SER A 286 19.08 20.61 3.99
CA SER A 286 19.51 19.25 4.28
C SER A 286 19.52 19.05 5.79
N ILE A 287 18.95 17.93 6.24
CA ILE A 287 18.83 17.59 7.65
C ILE A 287 19.11 16.10 7.89
N GLU A 288 19.63 15.82 9.07
CA GLU A 288 19.65 14.49 9.68
C GLU A 288 18.81 14.54 10.95
N ALA A 289 17.95 13.55 11.11
CA ALA A 289 16.98 13.54 12.18
C ALA A 289 16.84 12.15 12.79
N ILE A 290 16.32 12.12 14.02
CA ILE A 290 15.90 10.92 14.71
C ILE A 290 14.48 11.13 15.24
N ASP A 291 13.58 10.18 14.97
CA ASP A 291 12.25 10.16 15.59
C ASP A 291 11.85 8.80 16.13
N PHE A 292 10.94 8.87 17.09
CA PHE A 292 10.30 7.71 17.68
C PHE A 292 8.78 7.82 17.52
N ALA A 293 8.21 6.95 16.71
CA ALA A 293 6.79 6.79 16.52
C ALA A 293 6.20 5.80 17.53
N ALA A 294 5.03 6.15 18.07
CA ALA A 294 4.12 5.21 18.70
C ALA A 294 2.76 5.28 18.01
N SER A 295 2.21 4.11 17.67
CA SER A 295 0.92 3.95 16.99
C SER A 295 0.07 2.95 17.77
N TYR A 296 -1.19 3.31 17.99
CA TYR A 296 -2.16 2.53 18.74
C TYR A 296 -3.42 2.29 17.93
N GLN A 297 -3.69 1.01 17.64
CA GLN A 297 -4.88 0.53 16.96
C GLN A 297 -6.02 0.34 17.98
N ALA A 298 -6.73 1.42 18.30
CA ALA A 298 -7.78 1.40 19.32
C ALA A 298 -8.89 0.39 19.00
N THR A 299 -9.35 0.38 17.76
CA THR A 299 -10.33 -0.56 17.18
C THR A 299 -9.86 -1.02 15.80
N GLU A 300 -10.56 -1.93 15.12
CA GLU A 300 -10.24 -2.29 13.73
C GLU A 300 -10.36 -1.09 12.75
N ALA A 301 -11.11 -0.06 13.12
CA ALA A 301 -11.38 1.12 12.31
C ALA A 301 -10.50 2.34 12.67
N VAL A 302 -10.14 2.49 13.95
CA VAL A 302 -9.56 3.73 14.50
C VAL A 302 -8.12 3.53 14.95
N ARG A 303 -7.22 4.38 14.45
CA ARG A 303 -5.79 4.40 14.76
C ARG A 303 -5.36 5.79 15.22
N PHE A 304 -4.58 5.86 16.29
CA PHE A 304 -3.94 7.08 16.79
C PHE A 304 -2.43 6.93 16.75
N TYR A 305 -1.71 8.03 16.54
CA TYR A 305 -0.26 8.00 16.47
C TYR A 305 0.40 9.31 16.90
N VAL A 306 1.66 9.22 17.37
CA VAL A 306 2.50 10.35 17.79
C VAL A 306 3.98 10.06 17.54
N PHE A 307 4.75 11.09 17.18
CA PHE A 307 6.14 11.02 16.72
C PHE A 307 6.90 12.25 17.24
N PRO A 308 7.39 12.25 18.50
CA PRO A 308 8.45 13.16 18.87
C PRO A 308 9.71 12.86 18.05
N GLY A 309 10.38 13.91 17.62
CA GLY A 309 11.66 13.79 16.94
C GLY A 309 12.56 15.00 17.13
N ALA A 310 13.80 14.83 16.72
CA ALA A 310 14.82 15.87 16.78
C ALA A 310 15.65 15.91 15.50
N TYR A 311 15.85 17.10 14.95
CA TYR A 311 16.91 17.40 13.99
C TYR A 311 18.25 17.41 14.73
N VAL A 312 19.13 16.50 14.35
CA VAL A 312 20.46 16.29 14.96
C VAL A 312 21.51 17.12 14.21
N HIS A 313 21.33 17.27 12.91
CA HIS A 313 22.16 18.12 12.07
C HIS A 313 21.30 18.78 10.98
N SER A 314 21.74 19.96 10.55
CA SER A 314 21.15 20.70 9.44
C SER A 314 22.24 21.52 8.77
N ASP A 315 22.17 21.69 7.46
CA ASP A 315 23.13 22.50 6.71
C ASP A 315 23.18 23.96 7.24
N PRO A 316 24.38 24.57 7.37
CA PRO A 316 24.52 25.93 7.89
C PRO A 316 23.80 27.01 7.08
N THR A 317 23.54 26.78 5.79
CA THR A 317 22.80 27.72 4.93
C THR A 317 21.29 27.66 5.16
N PHE A 318 20.79 26.60 5.80
CA PHE A 318 19.37 26.43 6.10
C PHE A 318 19.16 25.75 7.47
N PRO A 319 19.51 26.41 8.58
CA PRO A 319 19.51 25.79 9.90
C PRO A 319 18.09 25.48 10.40
N TRP A 320 17.98 24.43 11.21
CA TRP A 320 16.76 24.02 11.89
C TRP A 320 16.96 23.95 13.42
N GLN A 321 15.97 24.43 14.17
CA GLN A 321 15.88 24.16 15.61
C GLN A 321 15.49 22.71 15.87
N PRO A 322 16.03 22.07 16.91
CA PRO A 322 16.05 20.61 17.01
C PRO A 322 14.68 19.95 17.09
N MET A 323 13.74 20.46 17.89
CA MET A 323 12.59 19.65 18.27
C MET A 323 11.43 19.72 17.27
N TYR A 324 10.76 18.59 17.05
CA TYR A 324 9.44 18.57 16.41
C TYR A 324 8.55 17.49 17.03
N LEU A 325 7.25 17.65 16.82
CA LEU A 325 6.22 16.70 17.19
C LEU A 325 5.26 16.50 16.02
N GLN A 326 4.98 15.26 15.68
CA GLN A 326 3.90 14.91 14.76
C GLN A 326 2.90 14.01 15.47
N TYR A 327 1.64 14.10 15.10
CA TYR A 327 0.59 13.25 15.64
C TYR A 327 -0.65 13.30 14.76
N GLY A 328 -1.55 12.34 14.94
CA GLY A 328 -2.73 12.26 14.11
C GLY A 328 -3.58 11.04 14.37
N THR A 329 -4.58 10.90 13.52
CA THR A 329 -5.59 9.86 13.62
C THR A 329 -6.07 9.43 12.25
N GLU A 330 -6.48 8.17 12.17
CA GLU A 330 -7.12 7.59 11.01
C GLU A 330 -8.37 6.83 11.41
N VAL A 331 -9.40 6.95 10.58
CA VAL A 331 -10.66 6.23 10.72
C VAL A 331 -10.99 5.58 9.39
N ARG A 332 -11.29 4.29 9.43
CA ARG A 332 -11.76 3.51 8.28
C ARG A 332 -13.18 3.04 8.52
N PHE A 333 -14.06 3.17 7.54
CA PHE A 333 -15.50 2.91 7.73
C PHE A 333 -16.18 2.52 6.42
N LEU A 334 -17.32 1.82 6.55
CA LEU A 334 -18.09 1.30 5.41
C LEU A 334 -17.25 0.38 4.50
N GLY A 335 -16.48 -0.52 5.13
CA GLY A 335 -15.75 -1.56 4.44
C GLY A 335 -16.67 -2.49 3.65
N GLN A 336 -16.38 -2.69 2.37
CA GLN A 336 -17.15 -3.54 1.46
C GLN A 336 -16.25 -4.58 0.80
N LYS A 337 -16.73 -5.82 0.77
CA LYS A 337 -16.08 -6.94 0.08
C LYS A 337 -16.67 -7.06 -1.32
N PHE A 338 -15.86 -6.83 -2.35
CA PHE A 338 -16.23 -7.05 -3.75
C PHE A 338 -15.83 -8.46 -4.16
N TYR A 339 -16.76 -9.40 -3.98
CA TYR A 339 -16.52 -10.83 -4.19
C TYR A 339 -16.09 -11.16 -5.61
N TYR A 340 -16.77 -10.59 -6.62
CA TYR A 340 -16.47 -10.83 -8.04
C TYR A 340 -15.02 -10.53 -8.41
N TYR A 341 -14.50 -9.37 -7.98
CA TYR A 341 -13.14 -8.94 -8.29
C TYR A 341 -12.09 -9.40 -7.27
N ARG A 342 -12.51 -10.07 -6.20
CA ARG A 342 -11.65 -10.44 -5.05
C ARG A 342 -10.93 -9.21 -4.46
N LEU A 343 -11.67 -8.12 -4.29
CA LEU A 343 -11.19 -6.86 -3.71
C LEU A 343 -11.90 -6.54 -2.41
N TYR A 344 -11.23 -5.76 -1.56
CA TYR A 344 -11.84 -5.13 -0.40
C TYR A 344 -11.66 -3.63 -0.54
N GLY A 345 -12.73 -2.88 -0.38
CA GLY A 345 -12.69 -1.42 -0.44
C GLY A 345 -13.22 -0.79 0.84
N ASN A 346 -12.69 0.37 1.22
CA ASN A 346 -13.03 1.02 2.47
C ASN A 346 -12.91 2.53 2.33
N PHE A 347 -13.84 3.28 2.92
CA PHE A 347 -13.65 4.72 3.05
C PHE A 347 -12.68 5.01 4.19
N PHE A 348 -11.93 6.09 4.07
CA PHE A 348 -11.06 6.56 5.14
C PHE A 348 -11.15 8.08 5.35
N LEU A 349 -10.93 8.48 6.59
CA LEU A 349 -10.60 9.83 7.00
C LEU A 349 -9.28 9.80 7.75
N ALA A 350 -8.36 10.68 7.40
CA ALA A 350 -7.05 10.77 8.02
C ALA A 350 -6.72 12.23 8.32
N MET A 351 -6.13 12.47 9.49
CA MET A 351 -5.71 13.80 9.93
C MET A 351 -4.32 13.69 10.54
N GLN A 352 -3.43 14.59 10.15
CA GLN A 352 -2.09 14.68 10.70
C GLN A 352 -1.75 16.13 10.98
N TRP A 353 -1.12 16.34 12.13
CA TRP A 353 -0.58 17.60 12.56
C TRP A 353 0.92 17.48 12.78
N ARG A 354 1.59 18.60 12.54
CA ARG A 354 3.03 18.75 12.70
C ARG A 354 3.26 20.07 13.42
N ASN A 355 4.10 20.06 14.45
CA ASN A 355 4.52 21.27 15.14
C ASN A 355 6.04 21.21 15.26
N LEU A 356 6.72 22.23 14.73
CA LEU A 356 8.18 22.31 14.71
C LEU A 356 8.62 23.48 15.57
N GLN A 357 9.67 23.28 16.35
CA GLN A 357 10.27 24.33 17.16
C GLN A 357 10.75 25.49 16.28
N GLN A 358 11.29 25.20 15.10
CA GLN A 358 11.74 26.20 14.11
C GLN A 358 10.63 27.15 13.65
N LEU A 359 9.37 26.72 13.76
CA LEU A 359 8.18 27.44 13.30
C LEU A 359 7.31 27.85 14.50
N ASP A 360 7.92 28.05 15.66
CA ASP A 360 7.29 28.46 16.92
C ASP A 360 6.13 27.55 17.36
N TRP A 361 6.18 26.28 16.99
CA TRP A 361 5.12 25.29 17.24
C TRP A 361 3.77 25.68 16.63
N ASN A 362 3.76 26.57 15.62
CA ASN A 362 2.55 26.98 14.93
C ASN A 362 1.82 25.79 14.31
N PHE A 363 0.52 26.00 14.10
CA PHE A 363 -0.35 25.00 13.52
C PHE A 363 0.05 24.67 12.07
N ASP A 364 0.23 23.38 11.81
CA ASP A 364 0.42 22.79 10.49
C ASP A 364 -0.30 21.45 10.45
N GLY A 365 -1.30 21.34 9.56
CA GLY A 365 -2.19 20.19 9.48
C GLY A 365 -2.54 19.79 8.06
N THR A 366 -2.59 18.48 7.85
CA THR A 366 -3.04 17.83 6.61
C THR A 366 -4.23 16.94 6.90
N TYR A 367 -5.27 17.05 6.09
CA TYR A 367 -6.51 16.28 6.20
C TYR A 367 -6.79 15.57 4.87
N ARG A 368 -7.10 14.28 4.93
CA ARG A 368 -7.40 13.47 3.74
C ARG A 368 -8.66 12.64 3.92
N ALA A 369 -9.46 12.56 2.87
CA ALA A 369 -10.66 11.76 2.81
C ALA A 369 -10.74 11.06 1.46
N GLY A 370 -11.02 9.76 1.45
CA GLY A 370 -11.05 9.03 0.21
C GLY A 370 -11.47 7.58 0.35
N TYR A 371 -11.15 6.82 -0.70
CA TYR A 371 -11.45 5.41 -0.82
C TYR A 371 -10.15 4.63 -1.03
N GLU A 372 -9.95 3.58 -0.25
CA GLU A 372 -8.85 2.63 -0.42
C GLU A 372 -9.38 1.29 -0.92
N ILE A 373 -8.65 0.68 -1.86
CA ILE A 373 -8.93 -0.64 -2.43
C ILE A 373 -7.70 -1.50 -2.21
N SER A 374 -7.90 -2.69 -1.67
CA SER A 374 -6.86 -3.67 -1.40
C SER A 374 -7.26 -5.04 -1.94
N LYS A 375 -6.33 -6.00 -1.81
CA LYS A 375 -6.71 -7.42 -1.91
C LYS A 375 -7.86 -7.71 -0.94
N PHE A 376 -8.68 -8.71 -1.27
CA PHE A 376 -9.88 -9.07 -0.52
C PHE A 376 -9.68 -9.18 1.01
N GLN A 377 -8.47 -9.55 1.44
CA GLN A 377 -8.11 -9.74 2.84
C GLN A 377 -7.96 -8.43 3.62
N GLY A 378 -7.86 -7.28 2.94
CA GLY A 378 -7.60 -6.00 3.62
C GLY A 378 -6.14 -5.76 3.99
N ILE A 379 -5.23 -6.66 3.59
CA ILE A 379 -3.82 -6.70 4.02
C ILE A 379 -2.89 -6.40 2.85
N GLY A 380 -1.76 -5.79 3.18
CA GLY A 380 -0.71 -5.46 2.23
C GLY A 380 -1.00 -4.16 1.51
N ARG A 381 -0.35 -3.99 0.35
CA ARG A 381 -0.46 -2.78 -0.47
C ARG A 381 -1.91 -2.50 -0.89
N LYS A 382 -2.26 -1.22 -0.88
CA LYS A 382 -3.56 -0.64 -1.21
C LYS A 382 -3.39 0.45 -2.25
N MET A 383 -4.37 0.56 -3.13
CA MET A 383 -4.57 1.72 -3.99
C MET A 383 -5.51 2.69 -3.28
N ARG A 384 -5.21 3.98 -3.29
CA ARG A 384 -6.04 5.01 -2.66
C ARG A 384 -6.29 6.13 -3.65
N LEU A 385 -7.54 6.59 -3.69
CA LEU A 385 -7.96 7.82 -4.36
C LEU A 385 -8.55 8.72 -3.31
N TYR A 386 -8.04 9.95 -3.21
CA TYR A 386 -8.48 10.86 -2.16
C TYR A 386 -8.40 12.32 -2.56
N ILE A 387 -9.22 13.09 -1.85
CA ILE A 387 -9.09 14.54 -1.76
C ILE A 387 -8.41 14.88 -0.43
N GLY A 388 -7.64 15.96 -0.42
CA GLY A 388 -7.01 16.46 0.78
C GLY A 388 -7.02 17.97 0.85
N TYR A 389 -6.78 18.47 2.07
CA TYR A 389 -6.57 19.87 2.35
C TYR A 389 -5.39 20.00 3.30
N HIS A 390 -4.44 20.87 2.95
CA HIS A 390 -3.30 21.21 3.77
C HIS A 390 -3.40 22.67 4.20
N HIS A 391 -3.15 22.94 5.48
CA HIS A 391 -3.07 24.28 6.04
C HIS A 391 -1.92 24.33 7.03
N GLY A 392 -0.80 24.93 6.65
CA GLY A 392 0.44 24.80 7.38
C GLY A 392 1.61 25.44 6.66
N TYR A 393 2.74 24.77 6.67
CA TYR A 393 3.94 25.22 5.99
C TYR A 393 4.25 24.31 4.81
N SER A 394 4.87 24.89 3.77
CA SER A 394 5.35 24.12 2.63
C SER A 394 6.23 22.97 3.12
N LEU A 395 6.21 21.88 2.36
CA LEU A 395 7.01 20.68 2.67
C LEU A 395 8.28 20.64 1.84
N GLU A 396 8.42 21.57 0.90
CA GLU A 396 9.33 21.46 -0.23
C GLU A 396 10.64 22.20 0.06
N GLY A 397 11.72 21.46 0.30
CA GLY A 397 13.08 21.97 0.35
C GLY A 397 13.24 23.33 1.04
N GLN A 398 13.75 24.32 0.29
CA GLN A 398 14.10 25.65 0.83
C GLN A 398 12.86 26.50 1.17
N PHE A 399 11.69 26.09 0.68
CA PHE A 399 10.43 26.75 0.95
C PHE A 399 9.77 26.26 2.24
N ALA A 400 10.34 25.28 2.94
CA ALA A 400 9.72 24.62 4.09
C ALA A 400 9.41 25.52 5.30
N LYS A 401 9.89 26.78 5.30
CA LYS A 401 9.61 27.80 6.31
C LYS A 401 8.50 28.77 5.90
N GLU A 402 8.00 28.66 4.67
CA GLU A 402 6.93 29.48 4.13
C GLU A 402 5.57 28.84 4.40
N ARG A 403 4.61 29.64 4.85
CA ARG A 403 3.26 29.17 5.13
C ARG A 403 2.55 28.92 3.80
N THR A 404 1.79 27.84 3.68
CA THR A 404 0.93 27.58 2.52
C THR A 404 -0.41 26.96 2.91
N HIS A 405 -1.35 26.95 1.99
CA HIS A 405 -2.53 26.10 2.06
C HIS A 405 -2.94 25.68 0.65
N TYR A 406 -3.45 24.48 0.50
CA TYR A 406 -3.87 23.97 -0.80
C TYR A 406 -4.87 22.83 -0.67
N PHE A 407 -5.67 22.66 -1.70
CA PHE A 407 -6.44 21.44 -1.92
C PHE A 407 -5.66 20.48 -2.79
N GLU A 408 -5.80 19.19 -2.56
CA GLU A 408 -5.14 18.15 -3.35
C GLU A 408 -6.12 17.07 -3.79
N PHE A 409 -5.86 16.52 -4.98
CA PHE A 409 -6.45 15.28 -5.47
C PHE A 409 -5.30 14.33 -5.83
N ASN A 410 -5.25 13.17 -5.19
CA ASN A 410 -4.11 12.26 -5.29
C ASN A 410 -4.55 10.83 -5.53
N PHE A 411 -3.73 10.14 -6.32
CA PHE A 411 -3.64 8.70 -6.39
C PHE A 411 -2.42 8.23 -5.58
N ASN A 412 -2.57 7.18 -4.80
CA ASN A 412 -1.51 6.60 -3.99
C ASN A 412 -1.52 5.07 -4.07
N TYR A 413 -0.33 4.48 -4.12
CA TYR A 413 -0.12 3.04 -4.00
C TYR A 413 0.99 2.77 -2.98
N GLY A 414 0.68 1.94 -1.98
CA GLY A 414 1.57 1.63 -0.86
C GLY A 414 0.85 0.80 0.21
N PHE A 415 1.51 0.44 1.30
CA PHE A 415 0.89 -0.32 2.40
C PHE A 415 -0.20 0.47 3.14
#